data_AF-A0A8T4ZIU8-F1
#
_entry.id   AF-A0A8T4ZIU8-F1
#
_cell.length_a   1.000
_cell.length_b   1.000
_cell.length_c   1.000
_cell.angle_alpha   90.00
_cell.angle_beta   90.00
_cell.angle_gamma   90.00
#
_symmetry.space_group_name_H-M   'P 1'
#
loop_
_entity.id
_entity.type
_entity.pdbx_description
1 polymer ?
#
loop_
_entity_poly.entity_id
_entity_poly.type
_entity_poly.pdbx_seq_one_letter_code
_entity_poly.pdbx_strand_id
1 'polypeptide(L)'
;MRLWVHIPSKNEVFIKEYSIGQGYYSWNRFRIGITTDQIKLSLDYSNAKIFEVVAINASGDLVKIEKIDFEGLDKSCVKNLFDEQECFENPPTFLSETYFDEIYFVRTAQEFLDNEKPYEWTHPPLGKLIIASGIAFFSFSPFGWRLIGVLFATLMIPVVYIFAKKVFNSITAAAISSLLLTFDFLHFTMARIGTVDTFLVFFSLMSTLFFYLNFDSLWNTGRPSYKSIFFGVLFFFLALAVKWTALYGLVGHFILFLALSLRNFSEKRVIQRLGSILYSTLKIFAFFVIGGCIYLSTFVPYLAIGDDLVDIYEAHWRMYFYHAGLNATHPFSSEWWMWPLMIKPLWLFYAELPNGVVSTIVALGNPAIWWVGFPLIFLGLWIGLGRMQAAYLFPASIFLFQWIPYIFIQRCLFIYHYYPCVPLMILASSGFLSECWDNPKNRCAVKIYLIAVVLAFVLFYPVISGYPIPLWYKESLKLFRSWIF
;
A
#
# COMPACT_ATOMS: atom_id res chain seq x y z
N MET A 1 31.37 -7.06 22.16
CA MET A 1 32.06 -7.71 21.01
C MET A 1 32.93 -6.67 20.32
N ARG A 2 34.07 -7.07 19.73
CA ARG A 2 35.00 -6.13 19.09
C ARG A 2 35.44 -6.64 17.72
N LEU A 3 35.43 -5.75 16.73
CA LEU A 3 35.86 -6.00 15.35
C LEU A 3 36.90 -4.94 14.97
N TRP A 4 38.05 -5.36 14.43
CA TRP A 4 39.06 -4.46 13.89
C TRP A 4 39.14 -4.68 12.37
N VAL A 5 38.88 -3.62 11.62
CA VAL A 5 38.93 -3.59 10.16
C VAL A 5 40.14 -2.77 9.74
N HIS A 6 41.07 -3.38 9.00
CA HIS A 6 42.28 -2.70 8.53
C HIS A 6 42.03 -2.09 7.15
N ILE A 7 42.24 -0.77 7.02
CA ILE A 7 41.87 0.02 5.85
C ILE A 7 42.97 1.05 5.53
N PRO A 8 43.46 1.14 4.28
CA PRO A 8 44.51 2.08 3.90
C PRO A 8 44.00 3.55 3.81
N SER A 9 44.25 4.37 4.83
CA SER A 9 44.29 5.86 4.85
C SER A 9 43.06 6.70 4.39
N LYS A 10 42.72 7.78 5.13
CA LYS A 10 41.63 8.77 4.88
C LYS A 10 40.37 8.19 4.21
N ASN A 11 39.59 7.48 5.02
CA ASN A 11 38.42 6.74 4.54
C ASN A 11 37.14 7.19 5.24
N GLU A 12 36.02 7.08 4.54
CA GLU A 12 34.70 7.09 5.17
C GLU A 12 34.24 5.65 5.31
N VAL A 13 33.46 5.37 6.35
CA VAL A 13 32.89 4.05 6.57
C VAL A 13 31.38 4.15 6.64
N PHE A 14 30.74 3.28 5.89
CA PHE A 14 29.31 3.07 5.90
C PHE A 14 29.03 1.79 6.68
N ILE A 15 28.14 1.87 7.65
CA ILE A 15 27.71 0.72 8.43
C ILE A 15 26.22 0.58 8.19
N LYS A 16 25.81 -0.57 7.65
CA LYS A 16 24.41 -0.94 7.54
C LYS A 16 23.99 -1.55 8.87
N GLU A 17 23.12 -0.87 9.58
CA GLU A 17 22.77 -1.28 10.94
C GLU A 17 21.27 -1.26 11.22
N TYR A 18 20.96 -1.93 12.32
CA TYR A 18 19.73 -1.79 13.08
C TYR A 18 19.97 -0.79 14.22
N SER A 19 19.34 0.38 14.15
CA SER A 19 19.36 1.36 15.24
C SER A 19 17.97 1.55 15.83
N ILE A 20 17.82 1.29 17.13
CA ILE A 20 16.58 1.53 17.89
C ILE A 20 16.41 3.05 18.03
N GLY A 21 15.93 3.71 16.97
CA GLY A 21 15.59 5.14 16.99
C GLY A 21 15.98 5.93 15.74
N GLN A 22 16.90 5.46 14.90
CA GLN A 22 17.38 6.20 13.72
C GLN A 22 17.26 5.48 12.36
N GLY A 23 16.72 4.26 12.32
CA GLY A 23 16.44 3.54 11.08
C GLY A 23 16.49 2.02 11.26
N TYR A 24 15.65 1.28 10.54
CA TYR A 24 15.66 -0.18 10.52
C TYR A 24 16.26 -0.67 9.21
N TYR A 25 17.47 -1.25 9.21
CA TYR A 25 18.16 -1.63 7.98
C TYR A 25 18.43 -0.42 7.07
N SER A 26 19.24 0.51 7.59
CA SER A 26 19.67 1.75 6.94
C SER A 26 21.18 1.91 6.98
N TRP A 27 21.73 2.68 6.04
CA TRP A 27 23.16 2.96 6.00
C TRP A 27 23.51 4.19 6.81
N ASN A 28 24.41 4.03 7.78
CA ASN A 28 24.96 5.13 8.57
C ASN A 28 26.38 5.46 8.13
N ARG A 29 26.58 6.73 7.76
CA ARG A 29 27.86 7.26 7.28
C ARG A 29 28.68 7.82 8.44
N PHE A 30 29.87 7.27 8.62
CA PHE A 30 30.85 7.71 9.61
C PHE A 30 32.06 8.31 8.90
N ARG A 31 32.28 9.62 9.11
CA ARG A 31 33.45 10.34 8.57
C ARG A 31 34.64 10.18 9.51
N ILE A 32 35.73 9.60 9.03
CA ILE A 32 36.95 9.43 9.81
C ILE A 32 37.86 10.60 9.50
N GLY A 33 37.84 11.60 10.39
CA GLY A 33 38.63 12.82 10.25
C GLY A 33 40.15 12.66 10.43
N ILE A 34 40.63 11.42 10.59
CA ILE A 34 42.03 11.08 10.85
C ILE A 34 42.52 10.02 9.86
N THR A 35 43.81 10.03 9.57
CA THR A 35 44.43 8.94 8.78
C THR A 35 44.73 7.80 9.76
N THR A 36 44.03 6.69 9.59
CA THR A 36 44.22 5.46 10.38
C THR A 36 44.35 4.28 9.43
N ASP A 37 45.12 3.29 9.84
CA ASP A 37 45.25 1.97 9.20
C ASP A 37 44.22 0.97 9.76
N GLN A 38 43.60 1.29 10.90
CA GLN A 38 42.67 0.41 11.61
C GLN A 38 41.44 1.15 12.13
N ILE A 39 40.30 0.49 12.05
CA ILE A 39 39.05 0.91 12.67
C ILE A 39 38.59 -0.18 13.62
N LYS A 40 38.33 0.22 14.86
CA LYS A 40 37.71 -0.65 15.86
C LYS A 40 36.23 -0.33 15.98
N LEU A 41 35.39 -1.31 15.67
CA LEU A 41 33.96 -1.27 15.97
C LEU A 41 33.73 -1.99 17.31
N SER A 42 33.11 -1.28 18.26
CA SER A 42 32.72 -1.84 19.57
C SER A 42 31.21 -1.72 19.70
N LEU A 43 30.55 -2.87 19.89
CA LEU A 43 29.11 -2.94 20.12
C LEU A 43 28.86 -2.88 21.62
N ASP A 44 28.40 -1.72 22.10
CA ASP A 44 28.13 -1.45 23.52
C ASP A 44 26.68 -1.76 23.92
N TYR A 45 25.78 -1.92 22.95
CA TYR A 45 24.36 -2.23 23.16
C TYR A 45 24.05 -3.70 22.82
N SER A 46 23.27 -4.37 23.67
CA SER A 46 22.96 -5.80 23.53
C SER A 46 22.08 -6.15 22.32
N ASN A 47 21.39 -5.18 21.72
CA ASN A 47 20.36 -5.42 20.71
C ASN A 47 20.68 -4.78 19.34
N ALA A 48 21.88 -4.21 19.16
CA ALA A 48 22.31 -3.67 17.87
C ALA A 48 22.76 -4.80 16.95
N LYS A 49 22.22 -4.86 15.73
CA LYS A 49 22.63 -5.80 14.67
C LYS A 49 23.32 -5.00 13.57
N ILE A 50 24.53 -5.40 13.19
CA ILE A 50 25.22 -4.89 12.00
C ILE A 50 24.99 -5.90 10.89
N PHE A 51 24.58 -5.42 9.72
CA PHE A 51 24.34 -6.24 8.54
C PHE A 51 25.53 -6.22 7.59
N GLU A 52 26.09 -5.05 7.30
CA GLU A 52 27.19 -4.88 6.35
C GLU A 52 28.07 -3.70 6.78
N VAL A 53 29.38 -3.78 6.52
CA VAL A 53 30.32 -2.69 6.77
C VAL A 53 31.10 -2.42 5.50
N VAL A 54 30.97 -1.22 4.94
CA VAL A 54 31.63 -0.80 3.71
C VAL A 54 32.59 0.35 3.98
N ALA A 55 33.79 0.27 3.40
CA ALA A 55 34.76 1.35 3.45
C ALA A 55 34.91 2.00 2.08
N ILE A 56 34.91 3.33 2.04
CA ILE A 56 35.19 4.09 0.82
C ILE A 56 36.35 5.07 1.02
N ASN A 57 37.08 5.33 -0.05
CA ASN A 57 38.15 6.31 -0.06
C ASN A 57 37.58 7.75 -0.24
N ALA A 58 38.46 8.75 -0.16
CA ALA A 58 38.07 10.15 -0.40
C ALA A 58 37.54 10.44 -1.81
N SER A 59 37.81 9.58 -2.80
CA SER A 59 37.29 9.67 -4.17
C SER A 59 35.91 9.05 -4.33
N GLY A 60 35.42 8.30 -3.33
CA GLY A 60 34.15 7.59 -3.35
C GLY A 60 34.23 6.13 -3.76
N ASP A 61 35.42 5.59 -4.04
CA ASP A 61 35.63 4.20 -4.45
C ASP A 61 35.70 3.26 -3.25
N LEU A 62 35.22 2.02 -3.43
CA LEU A 62 35.31 0.95 -2.44
C LEU A 62 36.78 0.65 -2.08
N VAL A 63 37.05 0.55 -0.78
CA VAL A 63 38.36 0.17 -0.27
C VAL A 63 38.36 -1.30 0.09
N LYS A 64 39.30 -2.04 -0.48
CA LYS A 64 39.48 -3.45 -0.15
C LYS A 64 39.99 -3.60 1.28
N ILE A 65 39.29 -4.40 2.06
CA ILE A 65 39.66 -4.71 3.44
C ILE A 65 40.80 -5.74 3.41
N GLU A 66 41.93 -5.39 4.02
CA GLU A 66 43.15 -6.21 3.97
C GLU A 66 43.14 -7.32 5.03
N LYS A 67 42.64 -6.99 6.23
CA LYS A 67 42.63 -7.88 7.38
C LYS A 67 41.46 -7.55 8.30
N ILE A 68 40.91 -8.60 8.91
CA ILE A 68 39.85 -8.51 9.90
C ILE A 68 40.29 -9.29 11.14
N ASP A 69 40.42 -8.60 12.27
CA ASP A 69 40.63 -9.22 13.58
C ASP A 69 39.33 -9.10 14.40
N PHE A 70 38.98 -10.12 15.18
CA PHE A 70 37.73 -10.12 15.96
C PHE A 70 37.86 -10.85 17.30
N GLU A 71 37.09 -10.41 18.29
CA GLU A 71 37.04 -10.98 19.64
C GLU A 71 35.59 -11.22 20.07
N GLY A 72 35.28 -12.48 20.42
CA GLY A 72 33.95 -12.89 20.88
C GLY A 72 32.88 -12.96 19.78
N LEU A 73 33.28 -13.15 18.52
CA LEU A 73 32.41 -13.31 17.35
C LEU A 73 32.70 -14.63 16.62
N ASP A 74 31.69 -15.23 15.99
CA ASP A 74 31.89 -16.37 15.12
C ASP A 74 32.48 -15.93 13.77
N LYS A 75 33.41 -16.74 13.24
CA LYS A 75 34.11 -16.46 11.98
C LYS A 75 33.14 -16.39 10.79
N SER A 76 32.06 -17.16 10.82
CA SER A 76 31.03 -17.12 9.77
C SER A 76 30.29 -15.78 9.77
N CYS A 77 29.85 -15.31 10.94
CA CYS A 77 29.19 -14.01 11.11
C CYS A 77 30.07 -12.85 10.63
N VAL A 78 31.38 -12.90 10.92
CA VAL A 78 32.31 -11.85 10.48
C VAL A 78 32.47 -11.84 8.95
N LYS A 79 32.44 -13.01 8.30
CA LYS A 79 32.53 -13.07 6.83
C LYS A 79 31.30 -12.45 6.17
N ASN A 80 30.11 -12.65 6.75
CA ASN A 80 28.84 -12.13 6.25
C ASN A 80 28.66 -10.61 6.43
N LEU A 81 29.62 -9.90 7.03
CA LEU A 81 29.60 -8.43 7.14
C LEU A 81 30.25 -7.73 5.94
N PHE A 82 30.87 -8.52 5.05
CA PHE A 82 31.76 -8.06 3.99
C PHE A 82 31.61 -8.86 2.69
N ASP A 83 30.58 -9.70 2.57
CA ASP A 83 30.37 -10.56 1.40
C ASP A 83 29.53 -9.91 0.29
N GLU A 84 28.94 -8.73 0.55
CA GLU A 84 28.10 -8.00 -0.41
C GLU A 84 28.62 -6.58 -0.73
N GLN A 85 29.92 -6.33 -0.55
CA GLN A 85 30.54 -5.02 -0.78
C GLN A 85 30.28 -4.46 -2.19
N GLU A 86 30.22 -5.33 -3.20
CA GLU A 86 29.96 -4.94 -4.60
C GLU A 86 28.52 -4.46 -4.82
N CYS A 87 27.59 -4.77 -3.92
CA CYS A 87 26.19 -4.34 -3.98
C CYS A 87 25.98 -2.92 -3.40
N PHE A 88 27.02 -2.30 -2.83
CA PHE A 88 26.92 -0.98 -2.24
C PHE A 88 26.91 0.13 -3.29
N GLU A 89 25.93 1.02 -3.20
CA GLU A 89 25.86 2.25 -3.99
C GLU A 89 26.25 3.45 -3.12
N ASN A 90 27.03 4.39 -3.67
CA ASN A 90 27.42 5.62 -2.99
C ASN A 90 26.83 6.87 -3.69
N PRO A 91 25.92 7.61 -3.03
CA PRO A 91 25.35 7.33 -1.72
C PRO A 91 24.30 6.19 -1.79
N PRO A 92 23.98 5.57 -0.66
CA PRO A 92 22.90 4.61 -0.57
C PRO A 92 21.58 5.18 -1.06
N THR A 93 20.83 4.34 -1.76
CA THR A 93 19.51 4.68 -2.29
C THR A 93 18.44 3.76 -1.71
N PHE A 94 17.18 4.09 -1.97
CA PHE A 94 16.02 3.27 -1.62
C PHE A 94 16.15 1.80 -2.04
N LEU A 95 16.99 1.47 -3.04
CA LEU A 95 17.23 0.09 -3.49
C LEU A 95 17.95 -0.77 -2.44
N SER A 96 18.65 -0.16 -1.50
CA SER A 96 19.54 -0.84 -0.57
C SER A 96 19.12 -0.75 0.90
N GLU A 97 18.13 0.08 1.22
CA GLU A 97 17.67 0.34 2.58
C GLU A 97 16.14 0.44 2.67
N THR A 98 15.62 0.41 3.90
CA THR A 98 14.23 0.78 4.15
C THR A 98 14.06 2.29 4.11
N TYR A 99 12.85 2.72 3.78
CA TYR A 99 12.46 4.13 3.85
C TYR A 99 11.00 4.26 4.23
N PHE A 100 10.63 5.41 4.78
CA PHE A 100 9.26 5.68 5.24
C PHE A 100 8.74 4.54 6.14
N ASP A 101 7.48 4.11 6.00
CA ASP A 101 6.83 3.09 6.82
C ASP A 101 7.41 1.66 6.66
N GLU A 102 8.37 1.42 5.75
CA GLU A 102 9.07 0.13 5.70
C GLU A 102 9.79 -0.18 7.01
N ILE A 103 10.25 0.86 7.74
CA ILE A 103 10.90 0.72 9.04
C ILE A 103 10.01 0.03 10.09
N TYR A 104 8.69 0.08 9.90
CA TYR A 104 7.69 -0.52 10.78
C TYR A 104 7.23 -1.88 10.26
N PHE A 105 6.75 -1.92 9.00
CA PHE A 105 6.11 -3.12 8.46
C PHE A 105 7.09 -4.23 8.08
N VAL A 106 8.20 -3.89 7.44
CA VAL A 106 9.24 -4.86 7.04
C VAL A 106 9.93 -5.42 8.27
N ARG A 107 10.16 -4.55 9.26
CA ARG A 107 10.65 -4.95 10.57
C ARG A 107 9.79 -6.01 11.22
N THR A 108 8.50 -5.73 11.36
CA THR A 108 7.62 -6.69 12.02
C THR A 108 7.37 -7.95 11.21
N ALA A 109 7.46 -7.87 9.87
CA ALA A 109 7.49 -9.06 9.04
C ALA A 109 8.68 -9.98 9.37
N GLN A 110 9.87 -9.42 9.57
CA GLN A 110 11.04 -10.19 10.03
C GLN A 110 10.88 -10.69 11.47
N GLU A 111 10.39 -9.86 12.39
CA GLU A 111 10.15 -10.26 13.79
C GLU A 111 9.19 -11.46 13.88
N PHE A 112 8.15 -11.52 13.01
CA PHE A 112 7.28 -12.70 12.95
C PHE A 112 7.98 -13.97 12.48
N LEU A 113 8.97 -13.88 11.57
CA LEU A 113 9.76 -15.04 11.14
C LEU A 113 10.71 -15.52 12.25
N ASP A 114 11.23 -14.58 13.03
CA ASP A 114 12.16 -14.84 14.13
C ASP A 114 11.45 -15.25 15.44
N ASN A 115 10.11 -15.28 15.45
CA ASN A 115 9.27 -15.45 16.65
C ASN A 115 9.56 -14.40 17.74
N GLU A 116 9.84 -13.17 17.33
CA GLU A 116 10.05 -12.01 18.19
C GLU A 116 8.75 -11.19 18.34
N LYS A 117 8.66 -10.41 19.42
CA LYS A 117 7.49 -9.53 19.63
C LYS A 117 7.41 -8.45 18.55
N PRO A 118 6.22 -8.20 17.98
CA PRO A 118 6.07 -7.24 16.88
C PRO A 118 6.24 -5.80 17.37
N TYR A 119 7.13 -5.05 16.72
CA TYR A 119 7.30 -3.62 16.91
C TYR A 119 6.06 -2.84 16.44
N GLU A 120 5.59 -3.13 15.23
CA GLU A 120 4.41 -2.53 14.63
C GLU A 120 3.17 -3.38 14.94
N TRP A 121 2.49 -3.07 16.05
CA TRP A 121 1.30 -3.77 16.52
C TRP A 121 0.00 -3.00 16.27
N THR A 122 0.05 -1.81 15.66
CA THR A 122 -1.12 -0.90 15.58
C THR A 122 -2.14 -1.34 14.52
N HIS A 123 -1.77 -2.29 13.67
CA HIS A 123 -2.62 -2.87 12.63
C HIS A 123 -2.68 -4.40 12.72
N PRO A 124 -3.80 -5.01 12.28
CA PRO A 124 -3.91 -6.45 12.15
C PRO A 124 -2.76 -7.09 11.32
N PRO A 125 -2.45 -8.37 11.55
CA PRO A 125 -1.17 -8.94 11.14
C PRO A 125 -1.08 -9.37 9.66
N LEU A 126 -2.19 -9.58 8.94
CA LEU A 126 -2.15 -10.24 7.62
C LEU A 126 -1.21 -9.56 6.63
N GLY A 127 -1.23 -8.23 6.55
CA GLY A 127 -0.37 -7.50 5.62
C GLY A 127 1.12 -7.72 5.91
N LYS A 128 1.50 -7.77 7.18
CA LYS A 128 2.88 -8.03 7.63
C LYS A 128 3.26 -9.50 7.39
N LEU A 129 2.32 -10.43 7.55
CA LEU A 129 2.55 -11.85 7.23
C LEU A 129 2.73 -12.11 5.74
N ILE A 130 2.03 -11.36 4.88
CA ILE A 130 2.24 -11.41 3.44
C ILE A 130 3.64 -10.90 3.09
N ILE A 131 4.11 -9.81 3.71
CA ILE A 131 5.49 -9.32 3.54
C ILE A 131 6.50 -10.36 4.05
N ALA A 132 6.23 -10.97 5.20
CA ALA A 132 7.06 -12.00 5.81
C ALA A 132 7.23 -13.21 4.87
N SER A 133 6.18 -13.57 4.12
CA SER A 133 6.30 -14.62 3.09
C SER A 133 7.31 -14.27 2.00
N GLY A 134 7.37 -13.01 1.56
CA GLY A 134 8.36 -12.54 0.59
C GLY A 134 9.78 -12.65 1.14
N ILE A 135 9.98 -12.21 2.38
CA ILE A 135 11.27 -12.33 3.09
C ILE A 135 11.67 -13.81 3.25
N ALA A 136 10.74 -14.69 3.61
CA ALA A 136 11.03 -16.11 3.80
C ALA A 136 11.50 -16.80 2.50
N PHE A 137 10.97 -16.40 1.34
CA PHE A 137 11.35 -17.00 0.05
C PHE A 137 12.58 -16.35 -0.61
N PHE A 138 12.83 -15.06 -0.37
CA PHE A 138 13.85 -14.27 -1.09
C PHE A 138 14.88 -13.59 -0.18
N SER A 139 14.94 -14.03 1.08
CA SER A 139 15.77 -13.47 2.15
C SER A 139 15.38 -12.04 2.54
N PHE A 140 15.99 -11.56 3.63
CA PHE A 140 15.77 -10.21 4.16
C PHE A 140 16.48 -9.16 3.31
N SER A 141 15.87 -8.80 2.17
CA SER A 141 16.37 -7.81 1.22
C SER A 141 15.25 -6.92 0.64
N PRO A 142 15.55 -5.69 0.18
CA PRO A 142 14.59 -4.80 -0.49
C PRO A 142 13.80 -5.48 -1.61
N PHE A 143 14.43 -6.36 -2.35
CA PHE A 143 13.76 -7.20 -3.34
C PHE A 143 12.71 -8.12 -2.69
N GLY A 144 13.10 -8.87 -1.66
CA GLY A 144 12.25 -9.88 -1.03
C GLY A 144 10.98 -9.32 -0.40
N TRP A 145 11.06 -8.20 0.34
CA TRP A 145 9.87 -7.62 0.96
C TRP A 145 9.00 -6.77 0.03
N ARG A 146 9.55 -6.21 -1.07
CA ARG A 146 8.77 -5.40 -2.03
C ARG A 146 8.11 -6.23 -3.13
N LEU A 147 8.67 -7.39 -3.50
CA LEU A 147 8.18 -8.19 -4.63
C LEU A 147 6.71 -8.59 -4.47
N ILE A 148 6.30 -9.04 -3.28
CA ILE A 148 4.93 -9.49 -3.05
C ILE A 148 3.92 -8.34 -3.20
N GLY A 149 4.29 -7.12 -2.79
CA GLY A 149 3.50 -5.91 -3.04
C GLY A 149 3.27 -5.68 -4.54
N VAL A 150 4.34 -5.76 -5.34
CA VAL A 150 4.28 -5.60 -6.81
C VAL A 150 3.38 -6.65 -7.46
N LEU A 151 3.44 -7.91 -7.01
CA LEU A 151 2.59 -8.98 -7.51
C LEU A 151 1.11 -8.69 -7.24
N PHE A 152 0.76 -8.30 -6.00
CA PHE A 152 -0.63 -7.97 -5.65
C PHE A 152 -1.14 -6.74 -6.40
N ALA A 153 -0.32 -5.69 -6.55
CA ALA A 153 -0.66 -4.54 -7.38
C ALA A 153 -0.90 -4.93 -8.84
N THR A 154 -0.03 -5.76 -9.41
CA THR A 154 -0.19 -6.27 -10.78
C THR A 154 -1.48 -7.06 -10.94
N LEU A 155 -1.86 -7.87 -9.95
CA LEU A 155 -3.13 -8.60 -9.94
C LEU A 155 -4.36 -7.69 -9.86
N MET A 156 -4.25 -6.45 -9.35
CA MET A 156 -5.37 -5.50 -9.38
C MET A 156 -5.76 -5.10 -10.81
N ILE A 157 -4.82 -5.10 -11.76
CA ILE A 157 -5.06 -4.69 -13.16
C ILE A 157 -6.07 -5.61 -13.87
N PRO A 158 -5.92 -6.95 -13.88
CA PRO A 158 -6.94 -7.84 -14.43
C PRO A 158 -8.21 -7.87 -13.57
N VAL A 159 -8.14 -7.61 -12.26
CA VAL A 159 -9.35 -7.51 -11.42
C VAL A 159 -10.18 -6.29 -11.82
N VAL A 160 -9.58 -5.11 -12.00
CA VAL A 160 -10.31 -3.91 -12.45
C VAL A 160 -10.82 -4.05 -13.89
N TYR A 161 -10.10 -4.79 -14.74
CA TYR A 161 -10.57 -5.19 -16.07
C TYR A 161 -11.88 -5.97 -15.98
N ILE A 162 -11.87 -7.08 -15.22
CA ILE A 162 -13.02 -7.96 -15.04
C ILE A 162 -14.17 -7.16 -14.42
N PHE A 163 -13.87 -6.30 -13.47
CA PHE A 163 -14.86 -5.49 -12.79
C PHE A 163 -15.54 -4.51 -13.75
N ALA A 164 -14.79 -3.69 -14.48
CA ALA A 164 -15.35 -2.79 -15.48
C ALA A 164 -16.12 -3.53 -16.58
N LYS A 165 -15.62 -4.69 -17.03
CA LYS A 165 -16.34 -5.54 -17.98
C LYS A 165 -17.69 -6.01 -17.42
N LYS A 166 -17.76 -6.37 -16.14
CA LYS A 166 -19.01 -6.80 -15.50
C LYS A 166 -19.97 -5.64 -15.27
N VAL A 167 -19.45 -4.45 -14.93
CA VAL A 167 -20.25 -3.25 -14.65
C VAL A 167 -20.88 -2.67 -15.91
N PHE A 168 -20.10 -2.54 -16.97
CA PHE A 168 -20.51 -1.84 -18.19
C PHE A 168 -20.80 -2.76 -19.37
N ASN A 169 -20.58 -4.08 -19.23
CA ASN A 169 -20.67 -5.06 -20.32
C ASN A 169 -19.85 -4.65 -21.56
N SER A 170 -18.74 -3.93 -21.36
CA SER A 170 -17.92 -3.32 -22.41
C SER A 170 -16.46 -3.73 -22.27
N ILE A 171 -15.87 -4.25 -23.36
CA ILE A 171 -14.43 -4.53 -23.44
C ILE A 171 -13.64 -3.22 -23.45
N THR A 172 -14.18 -2.17 -24.07
CA THR A 172 -13.56 -0.85 -24.11
C THR A 172 -13.45 -0.26 -22.71
N ALA A 173 -14.53 -0.29 -21.92
CA ALA A 173 -14.49 0.16 -20.52
C ALA A 173 -13.45 -0.63 -19.70
N ALA A 174 -13.40 -1.95 -19.90
CA ALA A 174 -12.43 -2.83 -19.24
C ALA A 174 -10.98 -2.51 -19.61
N ALA A 175 -10.69 -2.30 -20.89
CA ALA A 175 -9.35 -1.94 -21.35
C ALA A 175 -8.95 -0.55 -20.83
N ILE A 176 -9.87 0.42 -20.84
CA ILE A 176 -9.64 1.76 -20.30
C ILE A 176 -9.36 1.68 -18.80
N SER A 177 -10.16 0.96 -18.00
CA SER A 177 -9.95 0.88 -16.55
C SER A 177 -8.59 0.28 -16.20
N SER A 178 -8.16 -0.78 -16.89
CA SER A 178 -6.82 -1.36 -16.72
C SER A 178 -5.70 -0.39 -17.10
N LEU A 179 -5.83 0.32 -18.22
CA LEU A 179 -4.85 1.32 -18.64
C LEU A 179 -4.72 2.43 -17.60
N LEU A 180 -5.84 3.00 -17.15
CA LEU A 180 -5.84 4.05 -16.13
C LEU A 180 -5.19 3.57 -14.83
N LEU A 181 -5.49 2.36 -14.34
CA LEU A 181 -4.86 1.87 -13.11
C LEU A 181 -3.36 1.60 -13.28
N THR A 182 -2.95 1.07 -14.44
CA THR A 182 -1.54 0.81 -14.76
C THR A 182 -0.70 2.10 -14.73
N PHE A 183 -1.26 3.20 -15.22
CA PHE A 183 -0.58 4.50 -15.31
C PHE A 183 -0.99 5.47 -14.20
N ASP A 184 -1.59 4.99 -13.12
CA ASP A 184 -1.82 5.78 -11.91
C ASP A 184 -0.55 5.85 -11.05
N PHE A 185 -0.19 7.07 -10.64
CA PHE A 185 1.07 7.32 -9.94
C PHE A 185 1.06 6.72 -8.55
N LEU A 186 -0.05 6.84 -7.82
CA LEU A 186 -0.15 6.35 -6.46
C LEU A 186 -0.15 4.82 -6.46
N HIS A 187 -0.89 4.20 -7.38
CA HIS A 187 -0.87 2.76 -7.57
C HIS A 187 0.55 2.25 -7.84
N PHE A 188 1.29 2.90 -8.74
CA PHE A 188 2.68 2.54 -9.04
C PHE A 188 3.62 2.72 -7.85
N THR A 189 3.57 3.85 -7.16
CA THR A 189 4.45 4.12 -6.00
C THR A 189 4.17 3.14 -4.85
N MET A 190 2.90 2.96 -4.50
CA MET A 190 2.50 2.09 -3.38
C MET A 190 2.74 0.61 -3.66
N ALA A 191 2.74 0.19 -4.94
CA ALA A 191 3.06 -1.18 -5.32
C ALA A 191 4.50 -1.60 -4.95
N ARG A 192 5.43 -0.65 -4.91
CA ARG A 192 6.88 -0.91 -4.78
C ARG A 192 7.43 -0.65 -3.38
N ILE A 193 6.62 -0.11 -2.48
CA ILE A 193 7.01 0.09 -1.08
C ILE A 193 6.52 -1.09 -0.24
N GLY A 194 7.33 -1.55 0.71
CA GLY A 194 7.01 -2.62 1.66
C GLY A 194 6.01 -2.18 2.73
N THR A 195 4.84 -1.65 2.34
CA THR A 195 3.73 -1.33 3.24
C THR A 195 2.52 -2.23 2.96
N VAL A 196 1.59 -2.23 3.91
CA VAL A 196 0.42 -3.12 3.86
C VAL A 196 -0.74 -2.58 3.00
N ASP A 197 -0.66 -1.33 2.54
CA ASP A 197 -1.76 -0.63 1.86
C ASP A 197 -2.14 -1.30 0.52
N THR A 198 -1.16 -1.82 -0.22
CA THR A 198 -1.41 -2.54 -1.46
C THR A 198 -2.25 -3.81 -1.23
N PHE A 199 -2.02 -4.54 -0.14
CA PHE A 199 -2.82 -5.72 0.18
C PHE A 199 -4.25 -5.34 0.61
N LEU A 200 -4.40 -4.25 1.37
CA LEU A 200 -5.70 -3.69 1.72
C LEU A 200 -6.50 -3.39 0.44
N VAL A 201 -5.94 -2.63 -0.49
CA VAL A 201 -6.64 -2.24 -1.73
C VAL A 201 -7.01 -3.45 -2.57
N PHE A 202 -6.13 -4.45 -2.68
CA PHE A 202 -6.40 -5.65 -3.46
C PHE A 202 -7.60 -6.44 -2.90
N PHE A 203 -7.58 -6.73 -1.59
CA PHE A 203 -8.66 -7.46 -0.95
C PHE A 203 -9.96 -6.66 -0.91
N SER A 204 -9.90 -5.35 -0.68
CA SER A 204 -11.07 -4.46 -0.78
C SER A 204 -11.65 -4.45 -2.19
N LEU A 205 -10.82 -4.36 -3.24
CA LEU A 205 -11.27 -4.38 -4.63
C LEU A 205 -11.95 -5.72 -4.98
N MET A 206 -11.36 -6.85 -4.57
CA MET A 206 -11.95 -8.17 -4.75
C MET A 206 -13.28 -8.30 -4.01
N SER A 207 -13.34 -7.84 -2.76
CA SER A 207 -14.58 -7.81 -1.97
C SER A 207 -15.66 -6.99 -2.68
N THR A 208 -15.34 -5.80 -3.15
CA THR A 208 -16.26 -4.91 -3.87
C THR A 208 -16.71 -5.49 -5.21
N LEU A 209 -15.84 -6.19 -5.96
CA LEU A 209 -16.23 -6.92 -7.16
C LEU A 209 -17.31 -7.98 -6.86
N PHE A 210 -17.10 -8.81 -5.85
CA PHE A 210 -18.09 -9.84 -5.50
C PHE A 210 -19.38 -9.25 -4.94
N PHE A 211 -19.31 -8.19 -4.14
CA PHE A 211 -20.51 -7.48 -3.71
C PHE A 211 -21.23 -6.79 -4.86
N TYR A 212 -20.52 -6.32 -5.88
CA TYR A 212 -21.13 -5.84 -7.11
C TYR A 212 -21.88 -6.96 -7.84
N LEU A 213 -21.30 -8.16 -7.98
CA LEU A 213 -22.00 -9.30 -8.59
C LEU A 213 -23.29 -9.66 -7.85
N ASN A 214 -23.29 -9.54 -6.52
CA ASN A 214 -24.52 -9.68 -5.73
C ASN A 214 -25.50 -8.52 -5.95
N PHE A 215 -24.99 -7.28 -6.00
CA PHE A 215 -25.79 -6.08 -6.27
C PHE A 215 -26.48 -6.16 -7.64
N ASP A 216 -25.75 -6.55 -8.69
CA ASP A 216 -26.29 -6.73 -10.04
C ASP A 216 -27.35 -7.85 -10.08
N SER A 217 -27.09 -8.97 -9.40
CA SER A 217 -28.10 -10.04 -9.24
C SER A 217 -29.37 -9.53 -8.57
N LEU A 218 -29.25 -8.76 -7.48
CA LEU A 218 -30.39 -8.17 -6.79
C LEU A 218 -31.12 -7.12 -7.62
N TRP A 219 -30.36 -6.31 -8.37
CA TRP A 219 -30.90 -5.26 -9.21
C TRP A 219 -31.74 -5.83 -10.36
N ASN A 220 -31.24 -6.86 -11.04
CA ASN A 220 -31.87 -7.43 -12.23
C ASN A 220 -32.90 -8.52 -11.91
N THR A 221 -32.63 -9.37 -10.92
CA THR A 221 -33.47 -10.56 -10.64
C THR A 221 -34.28 -10.46 -9.35
N GLY A 222 -33.97 -9.47 -8.50
CA GLY A 222 -34.54 -9.36 -7.16
C GLY A 222 -34.06 -10.42 -6.17
N ARG A 223 -33.05 -11.23 -6.53
CA ARG A 223 -32.54 -12.34 -5.70
C ARG A 223 -31.05 -12.18 -5.38
N PRO A 224 -30.64 -12.42 -4.12
CA PRO A 224 -29.24 -12.36 -3.73
C PRO A 224 -28.45 -13.55 -4.27
N SER A 225 -27.18 -13.32 -4.60
CA SER A 225 -26.23 -14.36 -4.99
C SER A 225 -25.38 -14.75 -3.80
N TYR A 226 -25.76 -15.81 -3.07
CA TYR A 226 -25.02 -16.24 -1.87
C TYR A 226 -23.56 -16.63 -2.15
N LYS A 227 -23.25 -17.13 -3.36
CA LYS A 227 -21.85 -17.37 -3.76
C LYS A 227 -21.06 -16.07 -3.77
N SER A 228 -21.63 -15.03 -4.37
CA SER A 228 -21.01 -13.70 -4.43
C SER A 228 -20.92 -13.06 -3.05
N ILE A 229 -21.94 -13.23 -2.20
CA ILE A 229 -21.88 -12.76 -0.81
C ILE A 229 -20.77 -13.48 -0.04
N PHE A 230 -20.65 -14.81 -0.16
CA PHE A 230 -19.59 -15.57 0.52
C PHE A 230 -18.20 -15.07 0.16
N PHE A 231 -17.89 -14.95 -1.14
CA PHE A 231 -16.58 -14.43 -1.57
C PHE A 231 -16.39 -12.95 -1.22
N GLY A 232 -17.44 -12.13 -1.30
CA GLY A 232 -17.41 -10.74 -0.86
C GLY A 232 -17.03 -10.60 0.62
N VAL A 233 -17.65 -11.41 1.48
CA VAL A 233 -17.37 -11.48 2.93
C VAL A 233 -15.96 -12.03 3.19
N LEU A 234 -15.55 -13.11 2.50
CA LEU A 234 -14.22 -13.70 2.62
C LEU A 234 -13.12 -12.65 2.35
N PHE A 235 -13.19 -11.97 1.20
CA PHE A 235 -12.22 -10.94 0.84
C PHE A 235 -12.34 -9.69 1.72
N PHE A 236 -13.52 -9.37 2.23
CA PHE A 236 -13.69 -8.31 3.23
C PHE A 236 -12.90 -8.62 4.51
N PHE A 237 -13.01 -9.85 5.05
CA PHE A 237 -12.28 -10.22 6.27
C PHE A 237 -10.76 -10.31 6.05
N LEU A 238 -10.32 -10.68 4.84
CA LEU A 238 -8.90 -10.55 4.47
C LEU A 238 -8.47 -9.07 4.47
N ALA A 239 -9.26 -8.17 3.89
CA ALA A 239 -8.97 -6.72 3.94
C ALA A 239 -8.96 -6.18 5.38
N LEU A 240 -9.92 -6.61 6.21
CA LEU A 240 -10.03 -6.25 7.63
C LEU A 240 -8.82 -6.74 8.42
N ALA A 241 -8.30 -7.93 8.10
CA ALA A 241 -7.10 -8.51 8.70
C ALA A 241 -5.80 -7.83 8.23
N VAL A 242 -5.87 -6.93 7.23
CA VAL A 242 -4.78 -6.02 6.88
C VAL A 242 -4.94 -4.69 7.63
N LYS A 243 -6.08 -4.01 7.46
CA LYS A 243 -6.36 -2.69 8.06
C LYS A 243 -7.87 -2.50 8.25
N TRP A 244 -8.26 -1.90 9.38
CA TRP A 244 -9.68 -1.69 9.71
C TRP A 244 -10.42 -0.66 8.85
N THR A 245 -9.69 0.14 8.05
CA THR A 245 -10.27 1.08 7.08
C THR A 245 -11.10 0.36 5.98
N ALA A 246 -10.96 -0.97 5.84
CA ALA A 246 -11.84 -1.80 5.03
C ALA A 246 -13.32 -1.74 5.45
N LEU A 247 -13.61 -1.39 6.71
CA LEU A 247 -14.98 -1.26 7.22
C LEU A 247 -15.80 -0.20 6.47
N TYR A 248 -15.16 0.89 6.04
CA TYR A 248 -15.83 2.00 5.36
C TYR A 248 -16.53 1.53 4.08
N GLY A 249 -15.81 0.77 3.25
CA GLY A 249 -16.37 0.14 2.06
C GLY A 249 -17.53 -0.80 2.40
N LEU A 250 -17.40 -1.68 3.41
CA LEU A 250 -18.45 -2.64 3.78
C LEU A 250 -19.77 -1.95 4.14
N VAL A 251 -19.72 -0.84 4.89
CA VAL A 251 -20.91 -0.07 5.24
C VAL A 251 -21.67 0.38 3.99
N GLY A 252 -20.95 0.84 2.96
CA GLY A 252 -21.55 1.21 1.68
C GLY A 252 -22.24 0.03 0.97
N HIS A 253 -21.61 -1.14 0.94
CA HIS A 253 -22.21 -2.35 0.35
C HIS A 253 -23.46 -2.78 1.12
N PHE A 254 -23.43 -2.72 2.45
CA PHE A 254 -24.55 -3.08 3.30
C PHE A 254 -25.75 -2.14 3.09
N ILE A 255 -25.52 -0.83 3.00
CA ILE A 255 -26.58 0.16 2.75
C ILE A 255 -27.22 -0.06 1.37
N LEU A 256 -26.42 -0.28 0.32
CA LEU A 256 -26.95 -0.58 -1.01
C LEU A 256 -27.72 -1.90 -1.04
N PHE A 257 -27.20 -2.94 -0.36
CA PHE A 257 -27.89 -4.22 -0.22
C PHE A 257 -29.24 -4.06 0.47
N LEU A 258 -29.30 -3.31 1.57
CA LEU A 258 -30.53 -3.05 2.31
C LEU A 258 -31.52 -2.25 1.45
N ALA A 259 -31.07 -1.17 0.80
CA ALA A 259 -31.89 -0.33 -0.06
C ALA A 259 -32.55 -1.14 -1.20
N LEU A 260 -31.79 -2.03 -1.86
CA LEU A 260 -32.34 -2.92 -2.89
C LEU A 260 -33.26 -4.00 -2.33
N SER A 261 -32.92 -4.55 -1.17
CA SER A 261 -33.77 -5.55 -0.50
C SER A 261 -35.13 -4.96 -0.13
N LEU A 262 -35.16 -3.70 0.32
CA LEU A 262 -36.38 -2.95 0.60
C LEU A 262 -37.14 -2.59 -0.68
N ARG A 263 -36.45 -2.14 -1.74
CA ARG A 263 -37.07 -1.86 -3.05
C ARG A 263 -37.77 -3.09 -3.64
N ASN A 264 -37.19 -4.27 -3.46
CA ASN A 264 -37.73 -5.54 -3.97
C ASN A 264 -38.73 -6.21 -2.99
N PHE A 265 -39.07 -5.53 -1.89
CA PHE A 265 -40.06 -6.00 -0.93
C PHE A 265 -41.47 -5.88 -1.53
N SER A 266 -42.28 -6.94 -1.38
CA SER A 266 -43.67 -7.00 -1.87
C SER A 266 -44.55 -7.64 -0.81
N GLU A 267 -45.60 -6.94 -0.40
CA GLU A 267 -46.51 -7.31 0.71
C GLU A 267 -47.24 -8.65 0.51
N LYS A 268 -47.47 -9.08 -0.74
CA LYS A 268 -48.27 -10.29 -1.04
C LYS A 268 -47.65 -11.64 -0.61
N ARG A 269 -46.42 -11.67 -0.06
CA ARG A 269 -45.67 -12.89 0.28
C ARG A 269 -44.98 -12.86 1.65
N VAL A 270 -45.52 -12.12 2.62
CA VAL A 270 -44.88 -11.88 3.93
C VAL A 270 -44.59 -13.17 4.71
N ILE A 271 -45.56 -14.09 4.85
CA ILE A 271 -45.42 -15.30 5.70
C ILE A 271 -44.44 -16.31 5.08
N GLN A 272 -44.49 -16.56 3.77
CA GLN A 272 -43.53 -17.43 3.06
C GLN A 272 -42.10 -16.83 3.04
N ARG A 273 -41.98 -15.49 3.14
CA ARG A 273 -40.68 -14.81 3.15
C ARG A 273 -40.04 -14.73 4.54
N LEU A 274 -40.77 -14.82 5.65
CA LEU A 274 -40.16 -14.81 7.00
C LEU A 274 -39.15 -15.95 7.20
N GLY A 275 -39.50 -17.17 6.80
CA GLY A 275 -38.57 -18.32 6.84
C GLY A 275 -37.39 -18.15 5.88
N SER A 276 -37.62 -17.58 4.69
CA SER A 276 -36.57 -17.28 3.71
C SER A 276 -35.62 -16.17 4.17
N ILE A 277 -36.13 -15.17 4.89
CA ILE A 277 -35.35 -14.08 5.47
C ILE A 277 -34.49 -14.65 6.60
N LEU A 278 -35.07 -15.41 7.54
CA LEU A 278 -34.33 -16.06 8.61
C LEU A 278 -33.21 -16.96 8.04
N TYR A 279 -33.51 -17.80 7.05
CA TYR A 279 -32.52 -18.64 6.38
C TYR A 279 -31.39 -17.81 5.73
N SER A 280 -31.75 -16.71 5.05
CA SER A 280 -30.76 -15.81 4.44
C SER A 280 -29.87 -15.16 5.49
N THR A 281 -30.46 -14.67 6.58
CA THR A 281 -29.75 -14.03 7.68
C THR A 281 -28.80 -15.01 8.36
N LEU A 282 -29.27 -16.22 8.69
CA LEU A 282 -28.44 -17.27 9.28
C LEU A 282 -27.28 -17.67 8.37
N LYS A 283 -27.52 -17.74 7.05
CA LYS A 283 -26.48 -18.08 6.08
C LYS A 283 -25.44 -16.98 5.94
N ILE A 284 -25.85 -15.72 5.87
CA ILE A 284 -24.95 -14.56 5.86
C ILE A 284 -24.17 -14.52 7.18
N PHE A 285 -24.84 -14.73 8.31
CA PHE A 285 -24.19 -14.80 9.63
C PHE A 285 -23.12 -15.90 9.66
N ALA A 286 -23.41 -17.10 9.15
CA ALA A 286 -22.42 -18.17 9.05
C ALA A 286 -21.19 -17.77 8.20
N PHE A 287 -21.38 -17.03 7.10
CA PHE A 287 -20.25 -16.50 6.32
C PHE A 287 -19.42 -15.48 7.11
N PHE A 288 -20.06 -14.63 7.90
CA PHE A 288 -19.36 -13.69 8.79
C PHE A 288 -18.61 -14.42 9.91
N VAL A 289 -19.16 -15.50 10.46
CA VAL A 289 -18.45 -16.34 11.45
C VAL A 289 -17.20 -16.95 10.82
N ILE A 290 -17.30 -17.53 9.62
CA ILE A 290 -16.14 -18.07 8.89
C ILE A 290 -15.10 -16.99 8.65
N GLY A 291 -15.52 -15.81 8.18
CA GLY A 291 -14.63 -14.67 7.98
C GLY A 291 -13.96 -14.19 9.27
N GLY A 292 -14.71 -14.16 10.37
CA GLY A 292 -14.18 -13.84 11.71
C GLY A 292 -13.13 -14.85 12.16
N CYS A 293 -13.34 -16.14 11.92
CA CYS A 293 -12.33 -17.18 12.18
C CYS A 293 -11.07 -16.96 11.34
N ILE A 294 -11.21 -16.59 10.06
CA ILE A 294 -10.05 -16.26 9.20
C ILE A 294 -9.30 -15.06 9.75
N TYR A 295 -10.00 -13.99 10.12
CA TYR A 295 -9.39 -12.82 10.73
C TYR A 295 -8.62 -13.17 12.01
N LEU A 296 -9.23 -13.95 12.92
CA LEU A 296 -8.56 -14.39 14.15
C LEU A 296 -7.37 -15.33 13.87
N SER A 297 -7.44 -16.16 12.82
CA SER A 297 -6.32 -17.04 12.44
C SER A 297 -5.06 -16.26 12.05
N THR A 298 -5.20 -15.01 11.63
CA THR A 298 -4.03 -14.17 11.33
C THR A 298 -3.22 -13.81 12.58
N PHE A 299 -3.79 -13.95 13.78
CA PHE A 299 -3.11 -13.72 15.06
C PHE A 299 -2.39 -14.96 15.60
N VAL A 300 -2.39 -16.10 14.88
CA VAL A 300 -1.64 -17.30 15.26
C VAL A 300 -0.15 -17.03 15.57
N PRO A 301 0.56 -16.13 14.86
CA PRO A 301 1.95 -15.80 15.21
C PRO A 301 2.11 -15.20 16.62
N TYR A 302 1.11 -14.48 17.15
CA TYR A 302 1.16 -14.00 18.53
C TYR A 302 1.16 -15.17 19.52
N LEU A 303 0.37 -16.22 19.25
CA LEU A 303 0.39 -17.45 20.05
C LEU A 303 1.76 -18.15 19.99
N ALA A 304 2.42 -18.13 18.83
CA ALA A 304 3.75 -18.73 18.67
C ALA A 304 4.83 -17.97 19.46
N ILE A 305 4.66 -16.67 19.66
CA ILE A 305 5.54 -15.81 20.48
C ILE A 305 5.30 -16.02 22.00
N GLY A 306 4.21 -16.70 22.36
CA GLY A 306 3.85 -17.03 23.74
C GLY A 306 2.72 -16.18 24.34
N ASP A 307 2.06 -15.35 23.54
CA ASP A 307 0.83 -14.64 23.95
C ASP A 307 -0.34 -15.64 24.05
N ASP A 308 -1.32 -15.36 24.91
CA ASP A 308 -2.54 -16.17 25.03
C ASP A 308 -3.75 -15.54 24.32
N LEU A 309 -4.94 -16.15 24.47
CA LEU A 309 -6.17 -15.61 23.86
C LEU A 309 -6.62 -14.29 24.50
N VAL A 310 -6.27 -14.04 25.77
CA VAL A 310 -6.56 -12.79 26.47
C VAL A 310 -5.66 -11.69 25.90
N ASP A 311 -4.37 -11.96 25.69
CA ASP A 311 -3.43 -11.03 25.07
C ASP A 311 -3.88 -10.61 23.65
N ILE A 312 -4.39 -11.55 22.86
CA ILE A 312 -4.96 -11.27 21.53
C ILE A 312 -6.22 -10.41 21.64
N TYR A 313 -7.11 -10.71 22.59
CA TYR A 313 -8.28 -9.87 22.85
C TYR A 313 -7.86 -8.44 23.26
N GLU A 314 -6.89 -8.31 24.16
CA GLU A 314 -6.33 -7.03 24.58
C GLU A 314 -5.60 -6.31 23.45
N ALA A 315 -4.99 -7.03 22.50
CA ALA A 315 -4.36 -6.44 21.32
C ALA A 315 -5.38 -5.63 20.49
N HIS A 316 -6.63 -6.08 20.41
CA HIS A 316 -7.69 -5.33 19.72
C HIS A 316 -7.99 -4.00 20.38
N TRP A 317 -8.10 -3.99 21.71
CA TRP A 317 -8.31 -2.76 22.46
C TRP A 317 -7.10 -1.84 22.40
N ARG A 318 -5.88 -2.39 22.50
CA ARG A 318 -4.64 -1.62 22.32
C ARG A 318 -4.61 -0.95 20.95
N MET A 319 -4.90 -1.67 19.86
CA MET A 319 -5.00 -1.10 18.51
C MET A 319 -6.03 0.02 18.43
N TYR A 320 -7.23 -0.19 18.98
CA TYR A 320 -8.29 0.81 18.98
C TYR A 320 -7.87 2.09 19.74
N PHE A 321 -7.38 1.95 20.98
CA PHE A 321 -6.99 3.08 21.80
C PHE A 321 -5.76 3.82 21.26
N TYR A 322 -4.83 3.11 20.62
CA TYR A 322 -3.74 3.74 19.88
C TYR A 322 -4.29 4.67 18.79
N HIS A 323 -5.16 4.18 17.91
CA HIS A 323 -5.71 4.98 16.81
C HIS A 323 -6.68 6.07 17.26
N ALA A 324 -7.38 5.87 18.37
CA ALA A 324 -8.30 6.85 18.96
C ALA A 324 -7.55 7.95 19.73
N GLY A 325 -6.43 7.61 20.37
CA GLY A 325 -5.63 8.52 21.18
C GLY A 325 -4.40 9.11 20.48
N LEU A 326 -4.11 8.72 19.23
CA LEU A 326 -2.93 9.19 18.50
C LEU A 326 -3.00 10.70 18.26
N ASN A 327 -2.16 11.44 18.97
CA ASN A 327 -1.94 12.86 18.77
C ASN A 327 -0.50 13.10 18.32
N ALA A 328 -0.30 13.17 17.01
CA ALA A 328 1.00 13.36 16.38
C ALA A 328 0.88 14.36 15.24
N THR A 329 1.94 15.13 15.01
CA THR A 329 2.07 16.01 13.84
C THR A 329 3.14 15.47 12.90
N HIS A 330 2.90 15.60 11.59
CA HIS A 330 3.88 15.22 10.59
C HIS A 330 3.90 16.26 9.46
N PRO A 331 5.07 16.73 8.98
CA PRO A 331 5.15 17.77 7.94
C PRO A 331 4.38 17.43 6.66
N PHE A 332 4.33 16.14 6.31
CA PHE A 332 3.62 15.63 5.12
C PHE A 332 2.19 15.11 5.40
N SER A 333 1.66 15.31 6.62
CA SER A 333 0.25 14.97 6.88
C SER A 333 -0.69 15.82 6.03
N SER A 334 -1.81 15.25 5.59
CA SER A 334 -2.78 15.93 4.74
C SER A 334 -4.21 15.57 5.13
N GLU A 335 -5.08 16.56 5.08
CA GLU A 335 -6.50 16.42 5.37
C GLU A 335 -7.22 15.63 4.26
N TRP A 336 -8.29 14.92 4.64
CA TRP A 336 -9.07 14.05 3.76
C TRP A 336 -9.58 14.72 2.47
N TRP A 337 -9.90 16.01 2.54
CA TRP A 337 -10.42 16.79 1.40
C TRP A 337 -9.32 17.23 0.43
N MET A 338 -8.05 17.21 0.87
CA MET A 338 -6.91 17.58 0.04
C MET A 338 -6.54 16.48 -0.97
N TRP A 339 -6.90 15.23 -0.68
CA TRP A 339 -6.43 14.07 -1.45
C TRP A 339 -6.94 14.05 -2.89
N PRO A 340 -8.24 14.21 -3.21
CA PRO A 340 -8.71 14.12 -4.59
C PRO A 340 -8.08 15.15 -5.53
N LEU A 341 -7.69 16.30 -4.97
CA LEU A 341 -7.02 17.39 -5.70
C LEU A 341 -5.50 17.29 -5.65
N MET A 342 -4.97 16.35 -4.85
CA MET A 342 -3.55 16.14 -4.58
C MET A 342 -2.87 17.41 -4.06
N ILE A 343 -3.54 18.21 -3.23
CA ILE A 343 -2.99 19.50 -2.77
C ILE A 343 -1.67 19.30 -2.02
N LYS A 344 -1.55 18.23 -1.25
CA LYS A 344 -0.36 17.92 -0.45
C LYS A 344 0.07 16.47 -0.65
N PRO A 345 0.99 16.20 -1.59
CA PRO A 345 1.62 14.91 -1.78
C PRO A 345 2.38 14.43 -0.55
N LEU A 346 2.65 13.14 -0.47
CA LEU A 346 3.48 12.55 0.56
C LEU A 346 4.87 12.23 0.00
N TRP A 347 5.89 12.87 0.55
CA TRP A 347 7.28 12.60 0.20
C TRP A 347 7.78 11.38 0.97
N LEU A 348 8.21 10.33 0.26
CA LEU A 348 8.58 9.05 0.85
C LEU A 348 10.10 8.88 0.99
N PHE A 349 10.87 9.37 0.00
CA PHE A 349 12.31 9.17 -0.06
C PHE A 349 12.99 10.33 -0.78
N TYR A 350 14.21 10.68 -0.33
CA TYR A 350 15.08 11.65 -0.97
C TYR A 350 16.55 11.31 -0.73
N ALA A 351 17.35 11.34 -1.80
CA ALA A 351 18.80 11.28 -1.73
C ALA A 351 19.42 12.26 -2.74
N GLU A 352 20.47 12.96 -2.29
CA GLU A 352 21.31 13.80 -3.14
C GLU A 352 22.45 12.97 -3.70
N LEU A 353 22.51 12.88 -5.03
CA LEU A 353 23.54 12.14 -5.76
C LEU A 353 24.61 13.11 -6.29
N PRO A 354 25.80 12.60 -6.67
CA PRO A 354 26.85 13.44 -7.26
C PRO A 354 26.37 14.23 -8.49
N ASN A 355 27.05 15.34 -8.79
CA ASN A 355 26.82 16.17 -9.99
C ASN A 355 25.43 16.85 -10.07
N GLY A 356 24.81 17.16 -8.92
CA GLY A 356 23.53 17.90 -8.87
C GLY A 356 22.31 17.05 -9.29
N VAL A 357 22.46 15.73 -9.24
CA VAL A 357 21.40 14.75 -9.48
C VAL A 357 20.73 14.42 -8.15
N VAL A 358 19.43 14.12 -8.19
CA VAL A 358 18.64 13.73 -7.02
C VAL A 358 17.83 12.48 -7.35
N SER A 359 17.63 11.64 -6.34
CA SER A 359 16.68 10.52 -6.37
C SER A 359 15.57 10.81 -5.37
N THR A 360 14.31 10.78 -5.81
CA THR A 360 13.16 11.12 -4.96
C THR A 360 11.98 10.21 -5.27
N ILE A 361 11.22 9.86 -4.24
CA ILE A 361 9.97 9.10 -4.38
C ILE A 361 8.85 9.87 -3.69
N VAL A 362 7.80 10.18 -4.45
CA VAL A 362 6.59 10.81 -3.94
C VAL A 362 5.35 9.95 -4.21
N ALA A 363 4.48 9.87 -3.20
CA ALA A 363 3.11 9.37 -3.33
C ALA A 363 2.18 10.54 -3.69
N LEU A 364 1.72 10.54 -4.94
CA LEU A 364 0.68 11.41 -5.48
C LEU A 364 -0.13 10.64 -6.52
N GLY A 365 -1.31 11.15 -6.89
CA GLY A 365 -2.09 10.60 -8.00
C GLY A 365 -1.61 11.07 -9.37
N ASN A 366 -2.11 10.43 -10.44
CA ASN A 366 -1.95 10.98 -11.79
C ASN A 366 -2.97 12.12 -12.00
N PRO A 367 -2.56 13.38 -12.22
CA PRO A 367 -3.49 14.50 -12.38
C PRO A 367 -4.49 14.33 -13.53
N ALA A 368 -4.06 13.71 -14.63
CA ALA A 368 -4.93 13.44 -15.77
C ALA A 368 -6.03 12.41 -15.40
N ILE A 369 -5.77 11.52 -14.45
CA ILE A 369 -6.73 10.53 -13.98
C ILE A 369 -7.62 11.12 -12.88
N TRP A 370 -7.02 11.71 -11.85
CA TRP A 370 -7.74 12.12 -10.64
C TRP A 370 -8.63 13.34 -10.87
N TRP A 371 -8.13 14.36 -11.59
CA TRP A 371 -8.92 15.57 -11.83
C TRP A 371 -10.06 15.36 -12.83
N VAL A 372 -9.98 14.34 -13.68
CA VAL A 372 -11.11 13.92 -14.53
C VAL A 372 -12.02 12.98 -13.76
N GLY A 373 -11.46 11.98 -13.08
CA GLY A 373 -12.25 10.94 -12.42
C GLY A 373 -13.04 11.42 -11.21
N PHE A 374 -12.49 12.37 -10.44
CA PHE A 374 -13.15 12.87 -9.24
C PHE A 374 -14.48 13.59 -9.56
N PRO A 375 -14.56 14.54 -10.51
CA PRO A 375 -15.84 15.08 -10.98
C PRO A 375 -16.78 14.01 -11.54
N LEU A 376 -16.25 12.99 -12.24
CA LEU A 376 -17.05 11.92 -12.82
C LEU A 376 -17.71 11.01 -11.76
N ILE A 377 -17.18 10.92 -10.54
CA ILE A 377 -17.89 10.28 -9.42
C ILE A 377 -19.24 10.97 -9.19
N PHE A 378 -19.25 12.29 -9.08
CA PHE A 378 -20.47 13.05 -8.80
C PHE A 378 -21.45 13.02 -9.98
N LEU A 379 -20.94 13.09 -11.21
CA LEU A 379 -21.76 12.88 -12.40
C LEU A 379 -22.36 11.46 -12.42
N GLY A 380 -21.57 10.46 -12.04
CA GLY A 380 -22.00 9.06 -11.91
C GLY A 380 -23.09 8.87 -10.86
N LEU A 381 -23.00 9.55 -9.72
CA LEU A 381 -24.07 9.57 -8.72
C LEU A 381 -25.32 10.25 -9.25
N TRP A 382 -25.18 11.40 -9.89
CA TRP A 382 -26.31 12.16 -10.45
C TRP A 382 -27.08 11.32 -11.48
N ILE A 383 -26.37 10.72 -12.43
CA ILE A 383 -26.96 9.84 -13.44
C ILE A 383 -27.49 8.55 -12.80
N GLY A 384 -26.72 7.96 -11.88
CA GLY A 384 -27.08 6.73 -11.19
C GLY A 384 -28.37 6.85 -10.39
N LEU A 385 -28.56 7.96 -9.67
CA LEU A 385 -29.78 8.26 -8.91
C LEU A 385 -30.92 8.73 -9.81
N GLY A 386 -30.65 9.67 -10.73
CA GLY A 386 -31.70 10.27 -11.56
C GLY A 386 -32.24 9.35 -12.66
N ARG A 387 -31.40 8.45 -13.20
CA ARG A 387 -31.77 7.50 -14.26
C ARG A 387 -31.78 6.05 -13.80
N MET A 388 -31.55 5.80 -12.50
CA MET A 388 -31.49 4.45 -11.92
C MET A 388 -30.52 3.53 -12.67
N GLN A 389 -29.32 4.05 -12.98
CA GLN A 389 -28.28 3.29 -13.66
C GLN A 389 -27.32 2.66 -12.64
N ALA A 390 -27.54 1.38 -12.37
CA ALA A 390 -26.73 0.55 -11.48
C ALA A 390 -25.22 0.67 -11.74
N ALA A 391 -24.83 0.72 -13.02
CA ALA A 391 -23.43 0.76 -13.45
C ALA A 391 -22.65 1.98 -12.94
N TYR A 392 -23.32 3.12 -12.78
CA TYR A 392 -22.73 4.35 -12.25
C TYR A 392 -23.02 4.55 -10.76
N LEU A 393 -24.23 4.18 -10.32
CA LEU A 393 -24.65 4.34 -8.93
C LEU A 393 -23.75 3.54 -7.98
N PHE A 394 -23.44 2.29 -8.32
CA PHE A 394 -22.68 1.41 -7.44
C PHE A 394 -21.25 1.91 -7.17
N PRO A 395 -20.35 2.05 -8.17
CA PRO A 395 -18.97 2.43 -7.91
C PRO A 395 -18.87 3.82 -7.25
N ALA A 396 -19.73 4.76 -7.65
CA ALA A 396 -19.70 6.11 -7.10
C ALA A 396 -20.23 6.18 -5.66
N SER A 397 -21.21 5.35 -5.30
CA SER A 397 -21.67 5.23 -3.91
C SER A 397 -20.59 4.62 -3.02
N ILE A 398 -19.98 3.50 -3.44
CA ILE A 398 -18.92 2.84 -2.65
C ILE A 398 -17.71 3.76 -2.50
N PHE A 399 -17.35 4.52 -3.53
CA PHE A 399 -16.31 5.55 -3.43
C PHE A 399 -16.61 6.56 -2.31
N LEU A 400 -17.84 7.08 -2.23
CA LEU A 400 -18.19 8.04 -1.17
C LEU A 400 -18.16 7.40 0.21
N PHE A 401 -18.67 6.18 0.37
CA PHE A 401 -18.61 5.46 1.64
C PHE A 401 -17.18 5.15 2.07
N GLN A 402 -16.24 4.99 1.13
CA GLN A 402 -14.83 4.79 1.44
C GLN A 402 -14.13 6.09 1.84
N TRP A 403 -14.54 7.24 1.28
CA TRP A 403 -13.86 8.53 1.46
C TRP A 403 -14.44 9.41 2.58
N ILE A 404 -15.77 9.55 2.65
CA ILE A 404 -16.44 10.47 3.59
C ILE A 404 -16.16 10.17 5.07
N PRO A 405 -16.01 8.91 5.52
CA PRO A 405 -15.75 8.64 6.94
C PRO A 405 -14.49 9.32 7.50
N TYR A 406 -13.52 9.67 6.65
CA TYR A 406 -12.33 10.39 7.08
C TYR A 406 -12.61 11.82 7.59
N ILE A 407 -13.80 12.39 7.35
CA ILE A 407 -14.26 13.64 7.99
C ILE A 407 -14.19 13.55 9.51
N PHE A 408 -14.46 12.37 10.07
CA PHE A 408 -14.55 12.15 11.52
C PHE A 408 -13.21 11.72 12.14
N ILE A 409 -12.15 11.62 11.35
CA ILE A 409 -10.85 11.13 11.80
C ILE A 409 -9.92 12.32 12.03
N GLN A 410 -9.59 12.59 13.29
CA GLN A 410 -8.81 13.77 13.71
C GLN A 410 -7.30 13.51 13.88
N ARG A 411 -6.88 12.25 13.83
CA ARG A 411 -5.45 11.90 13.92
C ARG A 411 -4.68 12.29 12.65
N CYS A 412 -3.36 12.18 12.70
CA CYS A 412 -2.50 12.38 11.54
C CYS A 412 -2.88 11.41 10.39
N LEU A 413 -3.15 11.97 9.21
CA LEU A 413 -3.50 11.23 7.99
C LEU A 413 -2.63 11.65 6.80
N PHE A 414 -2.66 10.83 5.75
CA PHE A 414 -1.82 10.95 4.57
C PHE A 414 -2.56 10.54 3.31
N ILE A 415 -2.10 11.01 2.14
CA ILE A 415 -2.74 10.76 0.85
C ILE A 415 -2.92 9.28 0.49
N TYR A 416 -2.06 8.36 0.97
CA TYR A 416 -2.24 6.93 0.71
C TYR A 416 -3.52 6.35 1.34
N HIS A 417 -4.14 7.01 2.31
CA HIS A 417 -5.46 6.62 2.86
C HIS A 417 -6.58 6.71 1.80
N TYR A 418 -6.35 7.49 0.74
CA TYR A 418 -7.22 7.60 -0.42
C TYR A 418 -7.02 6.46 -1.44
N TYR A 419 -5.97 5.66 -1.32
CA TYR A 419 -5.64 4.60 -2.29
C TYR A 419 -6.79 3.61 -2.55
N PRO A 420 -7.59 3.15 -1.54
CA PRO A 420 -8.76 2.31 -1.78
C PRO A 420 -9.84 2.97 -2.67
N CYS A 421 -9.89 4.30 -2.75
CA CYS A 421 -10.83 5.02 -3.60
C CYS A 421 -10.41 5.04 -5.08
N VAL A 422 -9.11 4.88 -5.37
CA VAL A 422 -8.56 5.04 -6.72
C VAL A 422 -9.14 4.04 -7.72
N PRO A 423 -9.20 2.71 -7.45
CA PRO A 423 -9.81 1.77 -8.38
C PRO A 423 -11.30 2.05 -8.64
N LEU A 424 -12.04 2.55 -7.65
CA LEU A 424 -13.47 2.88 -7.78
C LEU A 424 -13.68 4.12 -8.64
N MET A 425 -12.83 5.13 -8.49
CA MET A 425 -12.81 6.31 -9.34
C MET A 425 -12.49 5.96 -10.79
N ILE A 426 -11.47 5.12 -11.00
CA ILE A 426 -11.10 4.62 -12.33
C ILE A 426 -12.24 3.80 -12.95
N LEU A 427 -12.87 2.93 -12.17
CA LEU A 427 -14.01 2.14 -12.60
C LEU A 427 -15.16 3.04 -13.09
N ALA A 428 -15.60 4.01 -12.29
CA ALA A 428 -16.66 4.94 -12.69
C ALA A 428 -16.27 5.75 -13.95
N SER A 429 -15.03 6.24 -14.02
CA SER A 429 -14.52 7.02 -15.15
C SER A 429 -14.50 6.21 -16.45
N SER A 430 -14.15 4.92 -16.37
CA SER A 430 -14.03 4.05 -17.54
C SER A 430 -15.35 3.85 -18.29
N GLY A 431 -16.49 3.88 -17.58
CA GLY A 431 -17.82 3.83 -18.20
C GLY A 431 -18.08 5.03 -19.11
N PHE A 432 -17.88 6.24 -18.57
CA PHE A 432 -18.05 7.48 -19.33
C PHE A 432 -17.11 7.56 -20.54
N LEU A 433 -15.85 7.17 -20.36
CA LEU A 433 -14.87 7.16 -21.43
C LEU A 433 -15.21 6.11 -22.49
N SER A 434 -15.76 4.96 -22.11
CA SER A 434 -16.27 3.95 -23.05
C SER A 434 -17.43 4.49 -23.87
N GLU A 435 -18.41 5.16 -23.24
CA GLU A 435 -19.54 5.76 -23.98
C GLU A 435 -19.05 6.84 -24.96
N CYS A 436 -18.07 7.65 -24.56
CA CYS A 436 -17.43 8.63 -25.45
C CYS A 436 -16.64 7.96 -26.57
N TRP A 437 -16.01 6.81 -26.32
CA TRP A 437 -15.27 6.06 -27.32
C TRP A 437 -16.17 5.47 -28.40
N ASP A 438 -17.36 5.01 -28.01
CA ASP A 438 -18.32 4.39 -28.93
C ASP A 438 -18.88 5.42 -29.92
N ASN A 439 -18.96 6.71 -29.53
CA ASN A 439 -19.31 7.80 -30.42
C ASN A 439 -18.11 8.22 -31.33
N PRO A 440 -18.21 8.07 -32.68
CA PRO A 440 -17.12 8.38 -33.60
C PRO A 440 -16.59 9.82 -33.48
N LYS A 441 -17.45 10.79 -33.13
CA LYS A 441 -17.06 12.20 -32.97
C LYS A 441 -16.13 12.43 -31.77
N ASN A 442 -16.31 11.65 -30.70
CA ASN A 442 -15.60 11.83 -29.44
C ASN A 442 -14.41 10.86 -29.29
N ARG A 443 -14.37 9.78 -30.07
CA ARG A 443 -13.32 8.76 -30.02
C ARG A 443 -11.90 9.32 -30.12
N CYS A 444 -11.69 10.34 -30.97
CA CYS A 444 -10.39 10.98 -31.10
C CYS A 444 -9.97 11.67 -29.79
N ALA A 445 -10.90 12.37 -29.13
CA ALA A 445 -10.64 13.02 -27.85
C ALA A 445 -10.30 12.00 -26.74
N VAL A 446 -10.99 10.84 -26.69
CA VAL A 446 -10.66 9.77 -25.74
C VAL A 446 -9.27 9.21 -26.01
N LYS A 447 -8.87 8.99 -27.27
CA LYS A 447 -7.50 8.56 -27.60
C LYS A 447 -6.45 9.57 -27.14
N ILE A 448 -6.67 10.85 -27.42
CA ILE A 448 -5.77 11.94 -27.00
C ILE A 448 -5.67 11.96 -25.46
N TYR A 449 -6.79 11.82 -24.75
CA TYR A 449 -6.82 11.74 -23.30
C TYR A 449 -6.00 10.56 -22.76
N LEU A 450 -6.20 9.35 -23.30
CA LEU A 450 -5.45 8.17 -22.86
C LEU A 450 -3.94 8.31 -23.14
N ILE A 451 -3.57 8.91 -24.28
CA ILE A 451 -2.17 9.23 -24.57
C ILE A 451 -1.63 10.24 -23.55
N ALA A 452 -2.39 11.28 -23.19
CA ALA A 452 -1.99 12.26 -22.19
C ALA A 452 -1.77 11.62 -20.81
N VAL A 453 -2.60 10.64 -20.42
CA VAL A 453 -2.42 9.86 -19.18
C VAL A 453 -1.07 9.13 -19.18
N VAL A 454 -0.72 8.45 -20.28
CA VAL A 454 0.55 7.74 -20.43
C VAL A 454 1.73 8.72 -20.45
N LEU A 455 1.63 9.82 -21.18
CA LEU A 455 2.67 10.84 -21.23
C LEU A 455 2.91 11.49 -19.87
N ALA A 456 1.85 11.75 -19.10
CA ALA A 456 1.96 12.23 -17.73
C ALA A 456 2.72 11.23 -16.86
N PHE A 457 2.45 9.92 -17.00
CA PHE A 457 3.20 8.89 -16.29
C PHE A 457 4.67 8.87 -16.66
N VAL A 458 5.01 8.92 -17.96
CA VAL A 458 6.41 8.97 -18.41
C VAL A 458 7.12 10.21 -17.87
N LEU A 459 6.46 11.36 -17.88
CA LEU A 459 7.01 12.62 -17.37
C LEU A 459 7.28 12.57 -15.86
N PHE A 460 6.35 12.02 -15.07
CA PHE A 460 6.48 11.91 -13.62
C PHE A 460 7.21 10.65 -13.16
N TYR A 461 7.49 9.70 -14.07
CA TYR A 461 8.13 8.42 -13.75
C TYR A 461 9.36 8.60 -12.86
N PRO A 462 10.27 9.55 -13.10
CA PRO A 462 11.45 9.66 -12.25
C PRO A 462 11.15 9.97 -10.78
N VAL A 463 10.20 10.86 -10.49
CA VAL A 463 9.87 11.28 -9.13
C VAL A 463 8.95 10.31 -8.38
N ILE A 464 8.26 9.43 -9.09
CA ILE A 464 7.44 8.35 -8.47
C ILE A 464 8.22 7.03 -8.38
N SER A 465 9.30 6.89 -9.17
CA SER A 465 10.13 5.69 -9.22
C SER A 465 11.42 5.76 -8.42
N GLY A 466 11.93 6.95 -8.11
CA GLY A 466 13.27 7.13 -7.54
C GLY A 466 14.37 7.15 -8.61
N TYR A 467 14.03 7.22 -9.90
CA TYR A 467 15.04 7.28 -10.96
C TYR A 467 15.84 8.60 -10.86
N PRO A 468 17.18 8.54 -10.88
CA PRO A 468 18.05 9.70 -10.78
C PRO A 468 17.79 10.76 -11.86
N ILE A 469 17.58 12.01 -11.46
CA ILE A 469 17.34 13.14 -12.37
C ILE A 469 18.02 14.42 -11.87
N PRO A 470 18.33 15.39 -12.74
CA PRO A 470 18.78 16.71 -12.31
C PRO A 470 17.74 17.43 -11.44
N LEU A 471 18.20 18.22 -10.46
CA LEU A 471 17.32 18.96 -9.55
C LEU A 471 16.30 19.86 -10.29
N TRP A 472 16.71 20.51 -11.38
CA TRP A 472 15.82 21.40 -12.15
C TRP A 472 14.62 20.65 -12.74
N TYR A 473 14.80 19.38 -13.14
CA TYR A 473 13.72 18.58 -13.72
C TYR A 473 12.68 18.27 -12.64
N LYS A 474 13.14 17.84 -11.47
CA LYS A 474 12.28 17.62 -10.29
C LYS A 474 11.45 18.85 -9.95
N GLU A 475 12.09 20.02 -9.87
CA GLU A 475 11.41 21.29 -9.55
C GLU A 475 10.39 21.70 -10.62
N SER A 476 10.64 21.38 -11.90
CA SER A 476 9.73 21.69 -13.01
C SER A 476 8.40 20.91 -12.98
N LEU A 477 8.36 19.78 -12.27
CA LEU A 477 7.16 18.93 -12.17
C LEU A 477 6.14 19.40 -11.12
N LYS A 478 6.47 20.43 -10.33
CA LYS A 478 5.62 20.94 -9.27
C LYS A 478 4.49 21.81 -9.85
N LEU A 479 3.30 21.21 -9.99
CA LEU A 479 2.11 21.93 -10.48
C LEU A 479 1.54 22.91 -9.44
N PHE A 480 1.68 22.60 -8.15
CA PHE A 480 1.31 23.49 -7.05
C PHE A 480 2.55 23.86 -6.23
N ARG A 481 2.52 25.05 -5.59
CA ARG A 481 3.56 25.44 -4.63
C ARG A 481 3.66 24.51 -3.42
N SER A 482 2.56 23.82 -3.10
CA SER A 482 2.48 22.83 -2.02
C SER A 482 3.05 21.46 -2.39
N TRP A 483 3.42 21.23 -3.66
CA TRP A 483 4.05 19.99 -4.10
C TRP A 483 5.52 20.00 -3.70
N ILE A 484 5.80 19.39 -2.55
CA ILE A 484 7.14 19.27 -2.00
C ILE A 484 7.55 17.80 -2.14
N PHE A 485 8.52 17.56 -3.03
CA PHE A 485 9.21 16.29 -3.24
C PHE A 485 10.52 16.49 -4.00
#